data_AF-A0A6A3AXG7-F1
#
_entry.id   AF-A0A6A3AXG7-F1
#
_cell.length_a   1.000
_cell.length_b   1.000
_cell.length_c   1.000
_cell.angle_alpha   90.00
_cell.angle_beta   90.00
_cell.angle_gamma   90.00
#
_symmetry.space_group_name_H-M   'P 1'
#
loop_
_entity.id
_entity.type
_entity.pdbx_description
1 polymer ?
#
loop_
_entity_poly.entity_id
_entity_poly.type
_entity_poly.pdbx_seq_one_letter_code
_entity_poly.pdbx_strand_id
1 'polypeptide(L)'
;MRQNVNKNQVSVQKQNVSLLEKTCDLIRNFPEYLDVVVSVARKTDGRYWADLFTAAGRSTELFEDCFQRRWYRTAACYILVIAKLEGSAVSQYCALRLLQATLDESLYELAGELVRFLLRSGRDFEQSSTDSDKLSPRFLGYFLFRSSFSRSSLDKSPSVKDQSAHIASVKNILENHASYLMSGKELSKLVAFVKGTQFDLVEYLQRERYGSARLENFASGLELIGQKLQMGMLQSRLDAEFLLAHMCSVKFKEWIVVLATLLGRSEVLFDLFRHDMRLWKAYSMTLQSHPAFAEYHDLLDDLEKKLSTTANSEDK
;
A
#
# COMPACT_ATOMS: atom_id res chain seq x y z
N MET A 1 48.13 39.40 23.58
CA MET A 1 47.97 39.12 22.14
C MET A 1 47.45 37.70 21.97
N ARG A 2 46.16 37.51 21.69
CA ARG A 2 45.60 36.23 21.24
C ARG A 2 44.94 36.48 19.88
N GLN A 3 45.67 36.23 18.81
CA GLN A 3 45.16 36.22 17.44
C GLN A 3 45.68 34.97 16.74
N ASN A 4 44.88 34.46 15.79
CA ASN A 4 45.14 33.39 14.82
C ASN A 4 44.88 31.94 15.24
N VAL A 5 43.61 31.62 15.51
CA VAL A 5 43.09 30.24 15.29
C VAL A 5 41.97 30.20 14.22
N ASN A 6 41.27 31.31 13.92
CA ASN A 6 40.11 31.30 13.01
C ASN A 6 40.41 31.41 11.50
N LYS A 7 41.59 31.85 11.05
CA LYS A 7 41.86 32.03 9.60
C LYS A 7 42.08 30.72 8.84
N ASN A 8 42.56 29.67 9.51
CA ASN A 8 42.82 28.38 8.88
C ASN A 8 41.56 27.52 8.74
N GLN A 9 40.62 27.56 9.68
CA GLN A 9 39.35 26.84 9.55
C GLN A 9 38.48 27.41 8.41
N VAL A 10 38.40 28.73 8.29
CA VAL A 10 37.61 29.40 7.24
C VAL A 10 38.19 29.18 5.84
N SER A 11 39.52 29.16 5.69
CA SER A 11 40.18 28.90 4.40
C SER A 11 40.06 27.44 3.97
N VAL A 12 40.17 26.49 4.89
CA VAL A 12 40.00 25.06 4.63
C VAL A 12 38.53 24.73 4.28
N GLN A 13 37.55 25.28 4.99
CA GLN A 13 36.13 25.11 4.64
C GLN A 13 35.81 25.66 3.24
N LYS A 14 36.31 26.87 2.91
CA LYS A 14 36.07 27.49 1.60
C LYS A 14 36.72 26.71 0.45
N GLN A 15 37.90 26.12 0.68
CA GLN A 15 38.55 25.24 -0.30
C GLN A 15 37.78 23.92 -0.50
N ASN A 16 37.26 23.32 0.57
CA ASN A 16 36.49 22.07 0.48
C ASN A 16 35.15 22.25 -0.25
N VAL A 17 34.44 23.35 0.00
CA VAL A 17 33.22 23.69 -0.76
C VAL A 17 33.55 23.85 -2.24
N SER A 18 34.67 24.51 -2.59
CA SER A 18 35.09 24.67 -3.98
C SER A 18 35.50 23.38 -4.69
N LEU A 19 35.99 22.37 -3.96
CA LEU A 19 36.31 21.05 -4.52
C LEU A 19 35.03 20.22 -4.71
N LEU A 20 34.11 20.31 -3.74
CA LEU A 20 32.82 19.63 -3.80
C LEU A 20 31.98 20.14 -4.97
N GLU A 21 31.91 21.45 -5.17
CA GLU A 21 31.26 22.10 -6.33
C GLU A 21 31.85 21.57 -7.65
N LYS A 22 33.18 21.61 -7.82
CA LYS A 22 33.84 21.08 -9.02
C LYS A 22 33.57 19.59 -9.23
N THR A 23 33.52 18.81 -8.15
CA THR A 23 33.21 17.39 -8.22
C THR A 23 31.78 17.19 -8.69
N CYS A 24 30.81 17.90 -8.08
CA CYS A 24 29.41 17.92 -8.47
C CYS A 24 29.22 18.33 -9.93
N ASP A 25 29.92 19.35 -10.40
CA ASP A 25 29.87 19.80 -11.80
C ASP A 25 30.36 18.73 -12.78
N LEU A 26 31.43 18.01 -12.43
CA LEU A 26 31.92 16.89 -13.22
C LEU A 26 30.90 15.75 -13.27
N ILE A 27 30.40 15.32 -12.10
CA ILE A 27 29.48 14.17 -12.02
C ILE A 27 28.08 14.48 -12.58
N ARG A 28 27.69 15.76 -12.68
CA ARG A 28 26.39 16.18 -13.27
C ARG A 28 26.24 15.79 -14.74
N ASN A 29 27.35 15.53 -15.42
CA ASN A 29 27.35 15.07 -16.82
C ASN A 29 26.96 13.59 -16.98
N PHE A 30 26.83 12.85 -15.88
CA PHE A 30 26.50 11.42 -15.90
C PHE A 30 25.03 11.19 -15.54
N PRO A 31 24.35 10.21 -16.17
CA PRO A 31 22.94 9.93 -15.91
C PRO A 31 22.68 9.48 -14.47
N GLU A 32 23.67 8.90 -13.80
CA GLU A 32 23.59 8.42 -12.42
C GLU A 32 23.71 9.53 -11.37
N TYR A 33 23.92 10.79 -11.78
CA TYR A 33 24.14 11.93 -10.87
C TYR A 33 23.16 11.96 -9.68
N LEU A 34 21.87 11.86 -9.98
CA LEU A 34 20.80 11.93 -8.98
C LEU A 34 20.89 10.78 -7.97
N ASP A 35 21.26 9.58 -8.40
CA ASP A 35 21.40 8.44 -7.50
C ASP A 35 22.67 8.53 -6.67
N VAL A 36 23.77 9.01 -7.27
CA VAL A 36 25.05 9.20 -6.59
C VAL A 36 24.93 10.24 -5.48
N VAL A 37 24.33 11.40 -5.74
CA VAL A 37 24.20 12.48 -4.74
C VAL A 37 23.41 12.00 -3.51
N VAL A 38 22.26 11.37 -3.70
CA VAL A 38 21.47 10.86 -2.57
C VAL A 38 22.13 9.68 -1.86
N SER A 39 22.85 8.84 -2.60
CA SER A 39 23.63 7.74 -2.02
C SER A 39 24.77 8.25 -1.14
N VAL A 40 25.46 9.30 -1.55
CA VAL A 40 26.49 9.97 -0.74
C VAL A 40 25.85 10.55 0.51
N ALA A 41 24.72 11.27 0.38
CA ALA A 41 24.01 11.81 1.54
C ALA A 41 23.66 10.70 2.55
N ARG A 42 23.08 9.59 2.10
CA ARG A 42 22.68 8.48 2.98
C ARG A 42 23.83 7.71 3.62
N LYS A 43 25.05 7.82 3.08
CA LYS A 43 26.27 7.19 3.63
C LYS A 43 27.13 8.15 4.45
N THR A 44 26.77 9.43 4.49
CA THR A 44 27.51 10.47 5.22
C THR A 44 26.69 10.98 6.40
N ASP A 45 27.38 11.52 7.41
CA ASP A 45 26.71 12.11 8.56
C ASP A 45 25.91 13.35 8.11
N GLY A 46 24.65 13.43 8.55
CA GLY A 46 23.74 14.47 8.07
C GLY A 46 24.06 15.89 8.48
N ARG A 47 25.11 16.13 9.28
CA ARG A 47 25.67 17.48 9.49
C ARG A 47 26.31 18.04 8.22
N TYR A 48 26.78 17.18 7.32
CA TYR A 48 27.40 17.58 6.04
C TYR A 48 26.41 17.77 4.90
N TRP A 49 25.12 17.47 5.10
CA TRP A 49 24.14 17.53 4.03
C TRP A 49 23.87 18.96 3.55
N ALA A 50 23.91 19.96 4.44
CA ALA A 50 23.73 21.35 4.01
C ALA A 50 24.80 21.78 3.01
N ASP A 51 26.06 21.45 3.26
CA ASP A 51 27.18 21.77 2.34
C ASP A 51 27.07 20.95 1.04
N LEU A 52 26.72 19.66 1.13
CA LEU A 52 26.52 18.80 -0.02
C LEU A 52 25.44 19.31 -0.96
N PHE A 53 24.27 19.68 -0.44
CA PHE A 53 23.14 20.16 -1.24
C PHE A 53 23.28 21.62 -1.65
N THR A 54 24.19 22.38 -1.02
CA THR A 54 24.61 23.69 -1.54
C THR A 54 25.41 23.53 -2.85
N ALA A 55 26.29 22.52 -2.92
CA ALA A 55 27.10 22.25 -4.10
C ALA A 55 26.37 21.43 -5.18
N ALA A 56 25.56 20.44 -4.77
CA ALA A 56 24.88 19.51 -5.69
C ALA A 56 23.59 20.09 -6.30
N GLY A 57 22.95 21.04 -5.62
CA GLY A 57 21.61 21.56 -5.96
C GLY A 57 20.59 21.19 -4.90
N ARG A 58 19.46 21.91 -4.87
CA ARG A 58 18.45 21.76 -3.80
C ARG A 58 17.83 20.37 -3.81
N SER A 59 17.62 19.80 -2.62
CA SER A 59 17.06 18.45 -2.50
C SER A 59 15.67 18.30 -3.12
N THR A 60 14.81 19.31 -3.06
CA THR A 60 13.51 19.33 -3.75
C THR A 60 13.60 19.39 -5.26
N GLU A 61 14.56 20.13 -5.82
CA GLU A 61 14.78 20.19 -7.27
C GLU A 61 15.27 18.83 -7.80
N LEU A 62 16.24 18.21 -7.11
CA LEU A 62 16.75 16.88 -7.45
C LEU A 62 15.67 15.79 -7.28
N PHE A 63 14.81 15.92 -6.28
CA PHE A 63 13.63 15.06 -6.13
C PHE A 63 12.67 15.21 -7.30
N GLU A 64 12.36 16.44 -7.72
CA GLU A 64 11.44 16.70 -8.82
C GLU A 64 12.00 16.15 -10.14
N ASP A 65 13.31 16.27 -10.38
CA ASP A 65 13.98 15.64 -11.52
C ASP A 65 13.83 14.12 -11.51
N CYS A 66 14.01 13.48 -10.36
CA CYS A 66 13.77 12.04 -10.20
C CYS A 66 12.30 11.69 -10.46
N PHE A 67 11.38 12.50 -9.94
CA PHE A 67 9.94 12.29 -10.04
C PHE A 67 9.47 12.36 -11.50
N GLN A 68 9.91 13.37 -12.26
CA GLN A 68 9.60 13.54 -13.68
C GLN A 68 10.17 12.40 -14.54
N ARG A 69 11.35 11.89 -14.18
CA ARG A 69 11.99 10.74 -14.84
C ARG A 69 11.38 9.39 -14.43
N ARG A 70 10.39 9.38 -13.53
CA ARG A 70 9.79 8.17 -12.94
C ARG A 70 10.79 7.30 -12.15
N TRP A 71 11.87 7.91 -11.66
CA TRP A 71 12.86 7.24 -10.82
C TRP A 71 12.40 7.23 -9.36
N TYR A 72 11.26 6.59 -9.10
CA TYR A 72 10.55 6.69 -7.83
C TYR A 72 11.34 6.16 -6.63
N ARG A 73 12.17 5.11 -6.82
CA ARG A 73 13.03 4.58 -5.76
C ARG A 73 14.08 5.60 -5.32
N THR A 74 14.73 6.27 -6.27
CA THR A 74 15.70 7.33 -6.00
C THR A 74 15.00 8.57 -5.42
N ALA A 75 13.83 8.94 -5.94
CA ALA A 75 13.00 10.02 -5.38
C ALA A 75 12.63 9.75 -3.91
N ALA A 76 12.28 8.51 -3.55
CA ALA A 76 11.99 8.13 -2.17
C ALA A 76 13.20 8.31 -1.23
N CYS A 77 14.42 8.09 -1.73
CA CYS A 77 15.63 8.35 -0.95
C CYS A 77 15.80 9.84 -0.61
N TYR A 78 15.39 10.74 -1.52
CA TYR A 78 15.45 12.19 -1.29
C TYR A 78 14.44 12.67 -0.24
N ILE A 79 13.33 11.96 -0.01
CA ILE A 79 12.33 12.33 1.02
C ILE A 79 12.95 12.50 2.40
N LEU A 80 13.90 11.63 2.77
CA LEU A 80 14.62 11.69 4.06
C LEU A 80 15.54 12.91 4.15
N VAL A 81 16.18 13.27 3.04
CA VAL A 81 17.03 14.45 2.96
C VAL A 81 16.18 15.71 3.09
N ILE A 82 15.08 15.80 2.33
CA ILE A 82 14.14 16.92 2.37
C ILE A 82 13.58 17.09 3.78
N ALA A 83 13.24 16.00 4.48
CA ALA A 83 12.73 16.08 5.86
C ALA A 83 13.71 16.79 6.80
N LYS A 84 15.02 16.57 6.60
CA LYS A 84 16.08 17.14 7.43
C LYS A 84 16.47 18.55 7.02
N LEU A 85 16.56 18.84 5.72
CA LEU A 85 17.07 20.11 5.21
C LEU A 85 15.99 21.17 5.01
N GLU A 86 14.81 20.76 4.54
CA GLU A 86 13.73 21.68 4.12
C GLU A 86 12.52 21.62 5.07
N GLY A 87 12.44 20.56 5.86
CA GLY A 87 11.45 20.40 6.93
C GLY A 87 10.40 19.33 6.64
N SER A 88 9.72 18.93 7.72
CA SER A 88 8.77 17.81 7.70
C SER A 88 7.57 18.05 6.77
N ALA A 89 7.02 19.27 6.76
CA ALA A 89 5.86 19.59 5.92
C ALA A 89 6.15 19.42 4.42
N VAL A 90 7.31 19.88 3.94
CA VAL A 90 7.73 19.74 2.53
C VAL A 90 7.95 18.27 2.19
N SER A 91 8.63 17.53 3.07
CA SER A 91 8.87 16.10 2.90
C SER A 91 7.57 15.28 2.86
N GLN A 92 6.62 15.56 3.74
CA GLN A 92 5.30 14.91 3.73
C GLN A 92 4.54 15.18 2.44
N TYR A 93 4.53 16.43 1.96
CA TYR A 93 3.91 16.77 0.67
C TYR A 93 4.54 15.99 -0.49
N CYS A 94 5.87 15.97 -0.59
CA CYS A 94 6.59 15.19 -1.60
C CYS A 94 6.30 13.69 -1.49
N ALA A 95 6.24 13.15 -0.27
CA ALA A 95 5.97 11.74 -0.03
C ALA A 95 4.53 11.34 -0.37
N LEU A 96 3.54 12.21 -0.14
CA LEU A 96 2.14 11.98 -0.57
C LEU A 96 2.02 11.97 -2.10
N ARG A 97 2.66 12.93 -2.79
CA ARG A 97 2.73 12.93 -4.26
C ARG A 97 3.37 11.66 -4.79
N LEU A 98 4.48 11.25 -4.18
CA LEU A 98 5.19 10.04 -4.57
C LEU A 98 4.36 8.78 -4.30
N LEU A 99 3.65 8.72 -3.17
CA LEU A 99 2.76 7.60 -2.85
C LEU A 99 1.71 7.42 -3.96
N GLN A 100 1.03 8.50 -4.35
CA GLN A 100 0.03 8.43 -5.41
C GLN A 100 0.62 7.92 -6.74
N ALA A 101 1.75 8.48 -7.18
CA ALA A 101 2.43 8.02 -8.40
C ALA A 101 2.86 6.54 -8.33
N THR A 102 3.33 6.08 -7.16
CA THR A 102 3.71 4.67 -6.99
C THR A 102 2.51 3.71 -7.00
N LEU A 103 1.34 4.16 -6.54
CA LEU A 103 0.11 3.38 -6.61
C LEU A 103 -0.40 3.28 -8.06
N ASP A 104 -0.37 4.39 -8.80
CA ASP A 104 -0.75 4.45 -10.21
C ASP A 104 0.11 3.49 -11.06
N GLU A 105 1.41 3.42 -10.77
CA GLU A 105 2.38 2.54 -11.45
C GLU A 105 2.46 1.13 -10.84
N SER A 106 1.58 0.80 -9.88
CA SER A 106 1.51 -0.52 -9.20
C SER A 106 2.80 -0.94 -8.48
N LEU A 107 3.62 0.01 -8.04
CA LEU A 107 4.86 -0.21 -7.28
C LEU A 107 4.57 -0.40 -5.78
N TYR A 108 3.84 -1.46 -5.43
CA TYR A 108 3.25 -1.63 -4.09
C TYR A 108 4.23 -1.82 -2.94
N GLU A 109 5.42 -2.38 -3.20
CA GLU A 109 6.48 -2.48 -2.18
C GLU A 109 6.93 -1.09 -1.73
N LEU A 110 7.21 -0.21 -2.70
CA LEU A 110 7.63 1.16 -2.46
C LEU A 110 6.48 1.98 -1.85
N ALA A 111 5.26 1.80 -2.34
CA ALA A 111 4.09 2.43 -1.75
C ALA A 111 3.95 2.06 -0.26
N GLY A 112 4.18 0.80 0.11
CA GLY A 112 4.17 0.36 1.51
C GLY A 112 5.27 1.00 2.36
N GLU A 113 6.46 1.21 1.80
CA GLU A 113 7.54 1.98 2.47
C GLU A 113 7.14 3.43 2.72
N LEU A 114 6.51 4.07 1.72
CA LEU A 114 6.03 5.44 1.82
C LEU A 114 4.88 5.57 2.83
N VAL A 115 3.94 4.64 2.86
CA VAL A 115 2.87 4.58 3.87
C VAL A 115 3.48 4.49 5.27
N ARG A 116 4.45 3.59 5.48
CA ARG A 116 5.15 3.45 6.77
C ARG A 116 5.89 4.73 7.16
N PHE A 117 6.57 5.37 6.21
CA PHE A 117 7.21 6.66 6.42
C PHE A 117 6.19 7.72 6.84
N LEU A 118 5.12 7.92 6.07
CA LEU A 118 4.08 8.91 6.32
C LEU A 118 3.39 8.71 7.69
N LEU A 119 3.04 7.47 8.05
CA LEU A 119 2.41 7.16 9.34
C LEU A 119 3.36 7.28 10.54
N ARG A 120 4.68 7.22 10.32
CA ARG A 120 5.70 7.42 11.35
C ARG A 120 6.10 8.89 11.49
N SER A 121 6.27 9.59 10.37
CA SER A 121 6.60 11.01 10.32
C SER A 121 5.52 11.90 10.94
N GLY A 122 4.28 11.40 11.04
CA GLY A 122 3.28 12.03 11.90
C GLY A 122 3.65 11.94 13.39
N ARG A 123 4.13 10.80 13.87
CA ARG A 123 4.32 10.48 15.31
C ARG A 123 5.61 11.03 15.92
N ASP A 124 6.69 11.12 15.15
CA ASP A 124 8.04 11.28 15.70
C ASP A 124 8.48 12.74 15.97
N PHE A 125 7.65 13.75 15.71
CA PHE A 125 8.04 15.16 15.95
C PHE A 125 7.58 15.75 17.29
N GLU A 126 6.84 15.00 18.12
CA GLU A 126 6.49 15.45 19.49
C GLU A 126 7.61 15.22 20.51
N GLN A 127 8.67 14.47 20.18
CA GLN A 127 9.67 14.03 21.16
C GLN A 127 11.07 14.65 21.03
N SER A 128 11.25 15.69 20.22
CA SER A 128 12.56 16.35 20.05
C SER A 128 12.69 17.73 20.72
N SER A 129 11.91 18.03 21.75
CA SER A 129 12.11 19.23 22.59
C SER A 129 12.34 18.95 24.08
N THR A 130 12.58 17.70 24.47
CA THR A 130 13.09 17.36 25.80
C THR A 130 14.31 16.45 25.70
N ASP A 131 15.30 16.79 26.52
CA ASP A 131 16.72 16.54 26.31
C ASP A 131 17.21 15.15 26.77
N SER A 132 18.37 14.77 26.22
CA SER A 132 19.37 13.80 26.70
C SER A 132 19.17 12.27 26.53
N ASP A 133 20.18 11.69 25.86
CA ASP A 133 20.84 10.40 26.10
C ASP A 133 19.99 9.15 26.35
N LYS A 134 19.78 8.38 25.27
CA LYS A 134 20.09 6.93 25.27
C LYS A 134 20.12 6.36 23.84
N LEU A 135 21.29 5.84 23.49
CA LEU A 135 21.56 4.99 22.34
C LEU A 135 20.68 3.72 22.37
N SER A 136 19.95 3.44 21.29
CA SER A 136 20.04 2.15 20.56
C SER A 136 19.14 2.15 19.31
N PRO A 137 19.66 1.85 18.11
CA PRO A 137 18.84 1.64 16.92
C PRO A 137 18.38 0.18 16.87
N ARG A 138 17.12 -0.08 17.19
CA ARG A 138 16.51 -1.40 16.91
C ARG A 138 15.76 -1.34 15.58
N PHE A 139 16.49 -1.71 14.54
CA PHE A 139 15.93 -2.30 13.34
C PHE A 139 15.15 -3.59 13.72
N LEU A 140 14.09 -3.88 12.96
CA LEU A 140 13.19 -5.05 13.02
C LEU A 140 12.12 -5.08 14.13
N GLY A 141 10.86 -4.99 13.71
CA GLY A 141 9.68 -5.20 14.56
C GLY A 141 8.38 -5.04 13.78
N TYR A 142 8.04 -6.06 12.98
CA TYR A 142 6.69 -6.32 12.46
C TYR A 142 5.68 -6.21 13.60
N PHE A 143 4.73 -5.26 13.56
CA PHE A 143 3.40 -5.26 14.22
C PHE A 143 2.81 -3.84 14.08
N LEU A 144 2.15 -3.50 12.95
CA LEU A 144 1.47 -2.21 12.82
C LEU A 144 0.00 -2.26 12.38
N PHE A 145 -0.63 -3.43 12.36
CA PHE A 145 -2.08 -3.53 12.37
C PHE A 145 -2.55 -4.46 13.49
N ARG A 146 -2.42 -3.99 14.73
CA ARG A 146 -3.23 -4.48 15.84
C ARG A 146 -4.13 -3.32 16.28
N SER A 147 -5.43 -3.55 16.17
CA SER A 147 -6.52 -2.67 16.57
C SER A 147 -6.22 -1.89 17.85
N SER A 148 -6.01 -0.59 17.72
CA SER A 148 -5.93 0.34 18.85
C SER A 148 -6.81 1.56 18.59
N PHE A 149 -8.05 1.33 18.14
CA PHE A 149 -9.13 2.30 18.36
C PHE A 149 -9.68 2.09 19.77
N SER A 150 -8.85 2.35 20.78
CA SER A 150 -9.36 2.60 22.13
C SER A 150 -9.75 4.07 22.20
N ARG A 151 -11.03 4.33 22.45
CA ARG A 151 -11.57 5.64 22.80
C ARG A 151 -10.66 6.31 23.84
N SER A 152 -10.06 7.45 23.51
CA SER A 152 -9.61 8.42 24.49
C SER A 152 -10.39 9.72 24.30
N SER A 153 -11.17 10.02 25.33
CA SER A 153 -11.94 11.23 25.54
C SER A 153 -11.06 12.49 25.57
N LEU A 154 -11.61 13.53 24.95
CA LEU A 154 -11.50 14.97 25.27
C LEU A 154 -10.16 15.47 25.85
N ASP A 155 -9.30 16.01 24.98
CA ASP A 155 -8.73 17.35 25.14
C ASP A 155 -8.17 17.83 23.78
N LYS A 156 -8.68 18.98 23.29
CA LYS A 156 -8.41 19.52 21.94
C LYS A 156 -7.23 20.49 21.98
N SER A 157 -6.09 20.08 21.45
CA SER A 157 -5.01 20.96 21.00
C SER A 157 -5.00 21.05 19.45
N PRO A 158 -4.55 22.18 18.86
CA PRO A 158 -4.61 22.38 17.41
C PRO A 158 -3.70 21.44 16.61
N SER A 159 -2.62 20.87 17.19
CA SER A 159 -1.70 19.96 16.47
C SER A 159 -2.25 18.55 16.26
N VAL A 160 -3.12 18.06 17.15
CA VAL A 160 -3.78 16.74 17.01
C VAL A 160 -4.68 16.72 15.77
N LYS A 161 -5.22 17.88 15.39
CA LYS A 161 -6.07 18.02 14.20
C LYS A 161 -5.26 17.82 12.91
N ASP A 162 -4.07 18.39 12.80
CA ASP A 162 -3.22 18.27 11.61
C ASP A 162 -2.67 16.85 11.42
N GLN A 163 -2.32 16.17 12.52
CA GLN A 163 -1.89 14.78 12.44
C GLN A 163 -3.04 13.83 12.07
N SER A 164 -4.25 14.08 12.59
CA SER A 164 -5.44 13.34 12.17
C SER A 164 -5.74 13.57 10.69
N ALA A 165 -5.50 14.78 10.17
CA ALA A 165 -5.70 15.12 8.77
C ALA A 165 -4.69 14.40 7.87
N HIS A 166 -3.41 14.37 8.25
CA HIS A 166 -2.37 13.67 7.47
C HIS A 166 -2.64 12.16 7.39
N ILE A 167 -2.98 11.51 8.51
CA ILE A 167 -3.34 10.09 8.53
C ILE A 167 -4.60 9.85 7.69
N ALA A 168 -5.59 10.74 7.77
CA ALA A 168 -6.79 10.67 6.95
C ALA A 168 -6.47 10.82 5.46
N SER A 169 -5.53 11.68 5.06
CA SER A 169 -5.08 11.81 3.67
C SER A 169 -4.46 10.52 3.14
N VAL A 170 -3.58 9.88 3.91
CA VAL A 170 -2.99 8.59 3.54
C VAL A 170 -4.08 7.52 3.40
N LYS A 171 -4.98 7.42 4.39
CA LYS A 171 -6.11 6.49 4.35
C LYS A 171 -6.98 6.72 3.11
N ASN A 172 -7.33 7.96 2.81
CA ASN A 172 -8.14 8.32 1.65
C ASN A 172 -7.46 7.95 0.33
N ILE A 173 -6.15 8.19 0.17
CA ILE A 173 -5.39 7.79 -1.02
C ILE A 173 -5.47 6.27 -1.22
N LEU A 174 -5.23 5.50 -0.15
CA LEU A 174 -5.27 4.03 -0.21
C LEU A 174 -6.68 3.50 -0.50
N GLU A 175 -7.72 4.09 0.09
CA GLU A 175 -9.11 3.70 -0.15
C GLU A 175 -9.57 4.02 -1.57
N ASN A 176 -9.17 5.19 -2.11
CA ASN A 176 -9.45 5.54 -3.50
C ASN A 176 -8.76 4.58 -4.47
N HIS A 177 -7.52 4.17 -4.18
CA HIS A 177 -6.81 3.17 -4.98
C HIS A 177 -7.48 1.79 -4.90
N ALA A 178 -7.88 1.35 -3.70
CA ALA A 178 -8.63 0.11 -3.54
C ALA A 178 -9.95 0.13 -4.33
N SER A 179 -10.65 1.27 -4.32
CA SER A 179 -11.88 1.49 -5.09
C SER A 179 -11.66 1.44 -6.60
N TYR A 180 -10.59 2.07 -7.07
CA TYR A 180 -10.16 1.99 -8.47
C TYR A 180 -9.90 0.54 -8.90
N LEU A 181 -9.14 -0.24 -8.11
CA LEU A 181 -8.86 -1.64 -8.42
C LEU A 181 -10.13 -2.52 -8.36
N MET A 182 -11.01 -2.30 -7.39
CA MET A 182 -12.26 -3.06 -7.23
C MET A 182 -13.29 -2.74 -8.32
N SER A 183 -13.39 -1.49 -8.75
CA SER A 183 -14.27 -1.10 -9.86
C SER A 183 -13.79 -1.67 -11.19
N GLY A 184 -12.47 -1.66 -11.43
CA GLY A 184 -11.85 -2.28 -12.61
C GLY A 184 -11.74 -3.81 -12.58
N LYS A 185 -12.10 -4.44 -11.45
CA LYS A 185 -11.92 -5.89 -11.17
C LYS A 185 -10.47 -6.35 -11.38
N GLU A 186 -9.50 -5.49 -11.05
CA GLU A 186 -8.06 -5.76 -11.14
C GLU A 186 -7.57 -6.53 -9.90
N LEU A 187 -8.06 -7.77 -9.75
CA LEU A 187 -7.98 -8.53 -8.51
C LEU A 187 -6.55 -8.94 -8.13
N SER A 188 -5.70 -9.35 -9.08
CA SER A 188 -4.31 -9.68 -8.79
C SER A 188 -3.52 -8.45 -8.31
N LYS A 189 -3.79 -7.28 -8.91
CA LYS A 189 -3.20 -6.00 -8.46
C LYS A 189 -3.71 -5.63 -7.07
N LEU A 190 -4.98 -5.86 -6.76
CA LEU A 190 -5.53 -5.65 -5.42
C LEU A 190 -4.84 -6.51 -4.38
N VAL A 191 -4.60 -7.80 -4.66
CA VAL A 191 -3.87 -8.68 -3.75
C VAL A 191 -2.43 -8.20 -3.55
N ALA A 192 -1.74 -7.84 -4.64
CA ALA A 192 -0.39 -7.28 -4.56
C ALA A 192 -0.36 -5.96 -3.76
N PHE A 193 -1.34 -5.09 -3.95
CA PHE A 193 -1.53 -3.84 -3.21
C PHE A 193 -1.72 -4.09 -1.71
N VAL A 194 -2.64 -4.99 -1.34
CA VAL A 194 -2.91 -5.34 0.06
C VAL A 194 -1.66 -5.93 0.71
N LYS A 195 -0.97 -6.84 0.04
CA LYS A 195 0.27 -7.45 0.55
C LYS A 195 1.41 -6.42 0.69
N GLY A 196 1.59 -5.55 -0.30
CA GLY A 196 2.68 -4.56 -0.32
C GLY A 196 2.50 -3.42 0.68
N THR A 197 1.26 -2.94 0.84
CA THR A 197 0.94 -1.77 1.68
C THR A 197 0.41 -2.15 3.07
N GLN A 198 0.04 -3.41 3.30
CA GLN A 198 -0.66 -3.87 4.50
C GLN A 198 -2.04 -3.20 4.70
N PHE A 199 -2.69 -2.82 3.60
CA PHE A 199 -4.02 -2.21 3.63
C PHE A 199 -5.06 -3.13 4.27
N ASP A 200 -5.89 -2.60 5.17
CA ASP A 200 -6.98 -3.36 5.81
C ASP A 200 -8.16 -3.52 4.84
N LEU A 201 -8.07 -4.58 4.02
CA LEU A 201 -9.09 -4.92 3.04
C LEU A 201 -10.43 -5.27 3.72
N VAL A 202 -10.42 -5.84 4.93
CA VAL A 202 -11.63 -6.25 5.65
C VAL A 202 -12.43 -5.02 6.07
N GLU A 203 -11.78 -4.04 6.71
CA GLU A 203 -12.42 -2.78 7.11
C GLU A 203 -12.97 -2.02 5.90
N TYR A 204 -12.24 -2.03 4.78
CA TYR A 204 -12.66 -1.41 3.53
C TYR A 204 -13.91 -2.08 2.96
N LEU A 205 -13.88 -3.40 2.76
CA LEU A 205 -14.99 -4.14 2.14
C LEU A 205 -16.28 -4.08 2.97
N GLN A 206 -16.18 -3.97 4.30
CA GLN A 206 -17.36 -3.79 5.16
C GLN A 206 -18.11 -2.49 4.87
N ARG A 207 -17.38 -1.42 4.54
CA ARG A 207 -17.95 -0.10 4.20
C ARG A 207 -18.44 -0.05 2.75
N GLU A 208 -17.71 -0.69 1.85
CA GLU A 208 -17.92 -0.56 0.40
C GLU A 208 -18.83 -1.65 -0.22
N ARG A 209 -19.55 -2.44 0.60
CA ARG A 209 -20.40 -3.56 0.13
C ARG A 209 -21.35 -3.20 -1.02
N TYR A 210 -21.82 -1.96 -1.07
CA TYR A 210 -22.77 -1.48 -2.10
C TYR A 210 -22.15 -0.51 -3.11
N GLY A 211 -20.85 -0.26 -3.02
CA GLY A 211 -20.12 0.69 -3.86
C GLY A 211 -19.31 0.00 -4.97
N SER A 212 -18.01 0.29 -5.02
CA SER A 212 -17.08 -0.19 -6.06
C SER A 212 -17.02 -1.72 -6.22
N ALA A 213 -17.35 -2.45 -5.14
CA ALA A 213 -17.31 -3.90 -5.12
C ALA A 213 -18.56 -4.56 -5.72
N ARG A 214 -19.62 -3.83 -6.04
CA ARG A 214 -20.88 -4.41 -6.51
C ARG A 214 -20.69 -5.25 -7.78
N LEU A 215 -21.40 -6.37 -7.85
CA LEU A 215 -21.56 -7.19 -9.05
C LEU A 215 -22.97 -6.96 -9.61
N GLU A 216 -23.12 -6.92 -10.93
CA GLU A 216 -24.43 -6.69 -11.55
C GLU A 216 -25.33 -7.92 -11.40
N ASN A 217 -24.80 -9.08 -11.81
CA ASN A 217 -25.43 -10.38 -11.61
C ASN A 217 -24.35 -11.47 -11.52
N PHE A 218 -24.77 -12.66 -11.08
CA PHE A 218 -23.86 -13.77 -10.86
C PHE A 218 -23.17 -14.25 -12.15
N ALA A 219 -23.92 -14.42 -13.25
CA ALA A 219 -23.37 -14.95 -14.50
C ALA A 219 -22.31 -14.02 -15.10
N SER A 220 -22.62 -12.73 -15.25
CA SER A 220 -21.67 -11.75 -15.77
C SER A 220 -20.48 -11.56 -14.83
N GLY A 221 -20.71 -11.59 -13.52
CA GLY A 221 -19.66 -11.54 -12.51
C GLY A 221 -18.69 -12.72 -12.60
N LEU A 222 -19.23 -13.95 -12.72
CA LEU A 222 -18.44 -15.17 -12.84
C LEU A 222 -17.54 -15.15 -14.07
N GLU A 223 -18.12 -14.80 -15.23
CA GLU A 223 -17.37 -14.72 -16.49
C GLU A 223 -16.30 -13.62 -16.45
N LEU A 224 -16.67 -12.40 -16.05
CA LEU A 224 -15.75 -11.25 -16.00
C LEU A 224 -14.58 -11.51 -15.04
N ILE A 225 -14.87 -12.01 -13.85
CA ILE A 225 -13.85 -12.28 -12.84
C ILE A 225 -12.97 -13.47 -13.27
N GLY A 226 -13.55 -14.51 -13.85
CA GLY A 226 -12.81 -15.65 -14.41
C GLY A 226 -11.83 -15.22 -15.50
N GLN A 227 -12.26 -14.36 -16.43
CA GLN A 227 -11.42 -13.79 -17.48
C GLN A 227 -10.29 -12.91 -16.91
N LYS A 228 -10.61 -12.02 -15.95
CA LYS A 228 -9.65 -11.10 -15.33
C LYS A 228 -8.57 -11.81 -14.52
N LEU A 229 -8.94 -12.83 -13.76
CA LEU A 229 -7.98 -13.58 -12.94
C LEU A 229 -7.12 -14.52 -13.79
N GLN A 230 -7.58 -15.00 -14.93
CA GLN A 230 -6.86 -16.02 -15.73
C GLN A 230 -6.55 -17.27 -14.87
N MET A 231 -7.61 -18.00 -14.50
CA MET A 231 -7.56 -19.13 -13.55
C MET A 231 -6.64 -20.30 -13.94
N GLY A 232 -6.04 -20.29 -15.13
CA GLY A 232 -5.01 -21.23 -15.56
C GLY A 232 -3.65 -21.01 -14.88
N MET A 233 -3.37 -19.82 -14.34
CA MET A 233 -2.13 -19.55 -13.62
C MET A 233 -2.24 -19.86 -12.12
N LEU A 234 -1.21 -20.50 -11.56
CA LEU A 234 -1.15 -20.84 -10.14
C LEU A 234 -1.24 -19.58 -9.25
N GLN A 235 -0.54 -18.51 -9.63
CA GLN A 235 -0.54 -17.26 -8.85
C GLN A 235 -1.94 -16.66 -8.76
N SER A 236 -2.68 -16.65 -9.87
CA SER A 236 -4.05 -16.15 -9.92
C SER A 236 -5.00 -16.96 -9.03
N ARG A 237 -4.82 -18.29 -8.97
CA ARG A 237 -5.57 -19.14 -8.04
C ARG A 237 -5.25 -18.80 -6.58
N LEU A 238 -3.99 -18.59 -6.24
CA LEU A 238 -3.59 -18.17 -4.89
C LEU A 238 -4.15 -16.78 -4.53
N ASP A 239 -4.20 -15.86 -5.49
CA ASP A 239 -4.79 -14.54 -5.28
C ASP A 239 -6.32 -14.64 -5.10
N ALA A 240 -6.99 -15.50 -5.87
CA ALA A 240 -8.41 -15.78 -5.70
C ALA A 240 -8.72 -16.42 -4.33
N GLU A 241 -7.91 -17.37 -3.87
CA GLU A 241 -8.00 -17.96 -2.52
C GLU A 241 -7.84 -16.91 -1.42
N PHE A 242 -6.83 -16.05 -1.57
CA PHE A 242 -6.60 -14.94 -0.66
C PHE A 242 -7.83 -14.02 -0.58
N LEU A 243 -8.41 -13.67 -1.73
CA LEU A 243 -9.61 -12.84 -1.78
C LEU A 243 -10.83 -13.57 -1.19
N LEU A 244 -11.03 -14.85 -1.50
CA LEU A 244 -12.13 -15.65 -0.97
C LEU A 244 -12.11 -15.65 0.56
N ALA A 245 -10.94 -15.85 1.19
CA ALA A 245 -10.80 -15.79 2.64
C ALA A 245 -11.23 -14.43 3.22
N HIS A 246 -10.85 -13.32 2.58
CA HIS A 246 -11.26 -11.99 3.00
C HIS A 246 -12.76 -11.76 2.80
N MET A 247 -13.32 -12.17 1.66
CA MET A 247 -14.75 -12.06 1.36
C MET A 247 -15.61 -12.87 2.34
N CYS A 248 -15.14 -14.06 2.75
CA CYS A 248 -15.75 -14.87 3.81
C CYS A 248 -15.77 -14.14 5.16
N SER A 249 -14.65 -13.49 5.54
CA SER A 249 -14.57 -12.73 6.80
C SER A 249 -15.60 -11.59 6.87
N VAL A 250 -15.86 -10.96 5.73
CA VAL A 250 -16.88 -9.91 5.59
C VAL A 250 -18.22 -10.45 5.09
N LYS A 251 -18.46 -11.76 5.06
CA LYS A 251 -19.73 -12.38 4.63
C LYS A 251 -20.32 -11.79 3.33
N PHE A 252 -19.48 -11.46 2.35
CA PHE A 252 -19.92 -10.85 1.10
C PHE A 252 -20.40 -11.93 0.12
N LYS A 253 -21.65 -12.35 0.28
CA LYS A 253 -22.22 -13.54 -0.40
C LYS A 253 -21.97 -13.55 -1.91
N GLU A 254 -22.22 -12.45 -2.61
CA GLU A 254 -22.06 -12.36 -4.08
C GLU A 254 -20.64 -12.75 -4.53
N TRP A 255 -19.62 -12.17 -3.89
CA TRP A 255 -18.22 -12.49 -4.18
C TRP A 255 -17.80 -13.88 -3.73
N ILE A 256 -18.31 -14.34 -2.59
CA ILE A 256 -18.04 -15.68 -2.08
C ILE A 256 -18.52 -16.72 -3.10
N VAL A 257 -19.75 -16.59 -3.62
CA VAL A 257 -20.29 -17.51 -4.62
C VAL A 257 -19.40 -17.51 -5.86
N VAL A 258 -19.07 -16.33 -6.41
CA VAL A 258 -18.24 -16.24 -7.62
C VAL A 258 -16.86 -16.86 -7.42
N LEU A 259 -16.12 -16.44 -6.40
CA LEU A 259 -14.75 -16.93 -6.17
C LEU A 259 -14.72 -18.41 -5.80
N ALA A 260 -15.68 -18.89 -4.98
CA ALA A 260 -15.76 -20.29 -4.63
C ALA A 260 -16.14 -21.17 -5.83
N THR A 261 -16.96 -20.66 -6.76
CA THR A 261 -17.26 -21.34 -8.03
C THR A 261 -16.01 -21.47 -8.89
N LEU A 262 -15.30 -20.36 -9.15
CA LEU A 262 -14.06 -20.35 -9.94
C LEU A 262 -12.96 -21.26 -9.37
N LEU A 263 -12.91 -21.39 -8.05
CA LEU A 263 -11.95 -22.24 -7.33
C LEU A 263 -12.43 -23.68 -7.13
N GLY A 264 -13.68 -24.01 -7.46
CA GLY A 264 -14.26 -25.33 -7.21
C GLY A 264 -14.38 -25.70 -5.73
N ARG A 265 -14.61 -24.72 -4.84
CA ARG A 265 -14.67 -24.92 -3.39
C ARG A 265 -16.06 -25.36 -2.93
N SER A 266 -16.36 -26.65 -3.07
CA SER A 266 -17.67 -27.22 -2.69
C SER A 266 -18.04 -26.98 -1.23
N GLU A 267 -17.09 -27.04 -0.29
CA GLU A 267 -17.38 -26.87 1.15
C GLU A 267 -17.91 -25.47 1.46
N VAL A 268 -17.31 -24.44 0.87
CA VAL A 268 -17.70 -23.04 1.08
C VAL A 268 -19.08 -22.77 0.49
N LEU A 269 -19.35 -23.32 -0.70
CA LEU A 269 -20.65 -23.20 -1.37
C LEU A 269 -21.75 -23.96 -0.59
N PHE A 270 -21.45 -25.17 -0.10
CA PHE A 270 -22.36 -25.95 0.71
C PHE A 270 -22.76 -25.20 1.99
N ASP A 271 -21.79 -24.66 2.73
CA ASP A 271 -22.06 -23.88 3.95
C ASP A 271 -22.92 -22.63 3.70
N LEU A 272 -22.79 -22.05 2.50
CA LEU A 272 -23.59 -20.90 2.08
C LEU A 272 -25.03 -21.29 1.71
N PHE A 273 -25.21 -22.42 1.02
CA PHE A 273 -26.49 -22.84 0.46
C PHE A 273 -27.36 -23.68 1.38
N ARG A 274 -26.77 -24.42 2.34
CA ARG A 274 -27.51 -25.32 3.24
C ARG A 274 -28.66 -24.63 3.99
N HIS A 275 -28.54 -23.34 4.25
CA HIS A 275 -29.54 -22.53 4.96
C HIS A 275 -30.38 -21.65 4.03
N ASP A 276 -30.14 -21.68 2.71
CA ASP A 276 -30.80 -20.83 1.71
C ASP A 276 -31.04 -21.59 0.40
N MET A 277 -32.04 -22.47 0.42
CA MET A 277 -32.39 -23.29 -0.76
C MET A 277 -32.91 -22.48 -1.95
N ARG A 278 -33.35 -21.23 -1.74
CA ARG A 278 -33.73 -20.34 -2.84
C ARG A 278 -32.50 -19.88 -3.60
N LEU A 279 -31.45 -19.50 -2.86
CA LEU A 279 -30.17 -19.14 -3.44
C LEU A 279 -29.54 -20.32 -4.19
N TRP A 280 -29.60 -21.54 -3.63
CA TRP A 280 -29.18 -22.77 -4.32
C TRP A 280 -29.88 -22.94 -5.67
N LYS A 281 -31.22 -22.88 -5.69
CA LYS A 281 -31.99 -23.06 -6.92
C LYS A 281 -31.63 -22.03 -7.97
N ALA A 282 -31.52 -20.75 -7.58
CA ALA A 282 -31.12 -19.69 -8.50
C ALA A 282 -29.70 -19.91 -9.07
N TYR A 283 -28.75 -20.30 -8.21
CA TYR A 283 -27.38 -20.62 -8.59
C TYR A 283 -27.31 -21.80 -9.58
N SER A 284 -27.96 -22.92 -9.24
CA SER A 284 -28.00 -24.13 -10.06
C SER A 284 -28.64 -23.88 -11.43
N MET A 285 -29.80 -23.21 -11.47
CA MET A 285 -30.45 -22.81 -12.72
C MET A 285 -29.59 -21.89 -13.58
N THR A 286 -28.84 -20.97 -12.97
CA THR A 286 -27.96 -20.06 -13.72
C THR A 286 -26.80 -20.81 -14.37
N LEU A 287 -26.15 -21.72 -13.65
CA LEU A 287 -25.05 -22.51 -14.19
C LEU A 287 -25.53 -23.48 -15.29
N GLN A 288 -26.67 -24.16 -15.08
CA GLN A 288 -27.23 -25.09 -16.07
C GLN A 288 -27.73 -24.42 -17.35
N SER A 289 -28.21 -23.16 -17.26
CA SER A 289 -28.73 -22.44 -18.42
C SER A 289 -27.65 -21.86 -19.33
N HIS A 290 -26.40 -21.73 -18.85
CA HIS A 290 -25.32 -21.11 -19.61
C HIS A 290 -24.31 -22.15 -20.08
N PRO A 291 -24.18 -22.41 -21.40
CA PRO A 291 -23.29 -23.45 -21.92
C PRO A 291 -21.80 -23.18 -21.63
N ALA A 292 -21.42 -21.91 -21.42
CA ALA A 292 -20.06 -21.52 -21.03
C ALA A 292 -19.66 -22.04 -19.63
N PHE A 293 -20.63 -22.42 -18.80
CA PHE A 293 -20.40 -22.87 -17.42
C PHE A 293 -20.43 -24.39 -17.26
N ALA A 294 -20.36 -25.13 -18.37
CA ALA A 294 -20.36 -26.60 -18.35
C ALA A 294 -19.21 -27.19 -17.51
N GLU A 295 -18.10 -26.48 -17.35
CA GLU A 295 -16.97 -26.88 -16.49
C GLU A 295 -17.33 -26.98 -15.01
N TYR A 296 -18.42 -26.35 -14.57
CA TYR A 296 -18.89 -26.37 -13.18
C TYR A 296 -20.01 -27.40 -12.93
N HIS A 297 -20.41 -28.20 -13.92
CA HIS A 297 -21.46 -29.20 -13.74
C HIS A 297 -21.08 -30.31 -12.74
N ASP A 298 -19.82 -30.77 -12.73
CA ASP A 298 -19.36 -31.75 -11.75
C ASP A 298 -19.46 -31.20 -10.31
N LEU A 299 -19.13 -29.91 -10.13
CA LEU A 299 -19.27 -29.20 -8.86
C LEU A 299 -20.75 -29.10 -8.42
N LEU A 300 -21.66 -28.88 -9.36
CA LEU A 300 -23.09 -28.85 -9.08
C LEU A 300 -23.61 -30.20 -8.60
N ASP A 301 -23.23 -31.28 -9.28
CA ASP A 301 -23.66 -32.64 -8.93
C ASP A 301 -23.17 -33.03 -7.52
N ASP A 302 -21.95 -32.65 -7.17
CA ASP A 302 -21.39 -32.87 -5.83
C ASP A 302 -22.13 -32.06 -4.75
N LEU A 303 -22.51 -30.82 -5.06
CA LEU A 303 -23.29 -29.97 -4.15
C LEU A 303 -24.72 -30.50 -3.95
N GLU A 304 -25.40 -30.91 -5.02
CA GLU A 304 -26.76 -31.47 -4.97
C GLU A 304 -26.81 -32.73 -4.09
N LYS A 305 -25.81 -33.62 -4.23
CA LYS A 305 -25.66 -34.80 -3.36
C LYS A 305 -25.53 -34.40 -1.89
N LYS A 306 -24.64 -33.45 -1.57
CA LYS A 306 -24.41 -33.00 -0.19
C LYS A 306 -25.66 -32.36 0.42
N LEU A 307 -26.33 -31.47 -0.30
CA LEU A 307 -27.54 -30.79 0.17
C LEU A 307 -28.71 -31.77 0.37
N SER A 308 -28.85 -32.76 -0.51
CA SER A 308 -29.86 -33.83 -0.38
C SER A 308 -29.62 -34.71 0.84
N THR A 309 -28.37 -35.05 1.15
CA THR A 309 -28.04 -35.87 2.33
C THR A 309 -28.39 -35.17 3.65
N THR A 310 -28.22 -33.85 3.73
CA THR A 310 -28.55 -33.08 4.94
C THR A 310 -30.05 -32.88 5.13
N ALA A 311 -30.81 -32.66 4.06
CA ALA A 311 -32.28 -32.56 4.14
C ALA A 311 -32.89 -33.84 4.74
N ASN A 312 -32.39 -35.02 4.32
CA ASN A 312 -32.82 -36.31 4.85
C ASN A 312 -32.42 -36.57 6.31
N SER A 313 -31.49 -35.77 6.87
CA SER A 313 -31.02 -35.90 8.25
C SER A 313 -31.68 -34.94 9.23
N GLU A 314 -32.23 -33.81 8.76
CA GLU A 314 -32.97 -32.85 9.60
C GLU A 314 -34.46 -33.22 9.77
N ASP A 315 -35.00 -34.08 8.91
CA ASP A 315 -36.37 -34.63 8.99
C ASP A 315 -36.49 -35.89 9.90
N LYS A 316 -35.47 -36.19 10.72
CA LYS A 316 -35.46 -37.28 11.71
C LYS A 316 -35.19 -36.76 13.11
#